data_AF-A0A937IS19-F1
#
_entry.id   AF-A0A937IS19-F1
#
_cell.length_a   1.000
_cell.length_b   1.000
_cell.length_c   1.000
_cell.angle_alpha   90.00
_cell.angle_beta   90.00
_cell.angle_gamma   90.00
#
_symmetry.space_group_name_H-M   'P 1'
#
loop_
_entity.id
_entity.type
_entity.pdbx_description
1 polymer ?
#
loop_
_entity_poly.entity_id
_entity_poly.type
_entity_poly.pdbx_seq_one_letter_code
_entity_poly.pdbx_strand_id
1 'polypeptide(L)'
;MSFWVISYHINFHMDDGNTITRNDMRTTEDPKVNNEKKAKKWLLDRYHNSNDPMVDMSNLFVGVKSEEIIIDEIIQNNESFE
;
A
#
# COMPACT_ATOMS: atom_id res chain seq x y z
N MET A 1 -0.08 -21.26 8.58
CA MET A 1 -0.07 -20.73 7.18
C MET A 1 0.97 -19.63 7.08
N SER A 2 1.55 -19.39 5.91
CA SER A 2 2.48 -18.26 5.70
C SER A 2 1.75 -17.09 5.05
N PHE A 3 1.85 -15.90 5.60
CA PHE A 3 1.33 -14.68 5.00
C PHE A 3 2.38 -13.57 5.02
N TRP A 4 2.23 -12.63 4.10
CA TRP A 4 3.06 -11.45 4.00
C TRP A 4 2.32 -10.26 4.60
N VAL A 5 3.02 -9.48 5.40
CA VAL A 5 2.59 -8.16 5.86
C VAL A 5 3.34 -7.12 5.05
N ILE A 6 2.61 -6.23 4.38
CA ILE A 6 3.14 -5.17 3.54
C ILE A 6 2.78 -3.84 4.18
N SER A 7 3.77 -3.15 4.71
CA SER A 7 3.64 -1.77 5.19
C SER A 7 3.97 -0.83 4.03
N TYR A 8 3.11 0.14 3.77
CA TYR A 8 3.32 1.10 2.71
C TYR A 8 2.74 2.46 3.06
N HIS A 9 3.18 3.46 2.31
CA HIS A 9 2.57 4.77 2.30
C HIS A 9 2.34 5.27 0.88
N ILE A 10 1.35 6.16 0.76
CA ILE A 10 1.05 6.89 -0.46
C ILE A 10 1.32 8.36 -0.20
N ASN A 11 2.19 8.94 -1.01
CA ASN A 11 2.42 10.37 -1.04
C ASN A 11 1.47 11.00 -2.06
N PHE A 12 0.58 11.86 -1.59
CA PHE A 12 -0.29 12.69 -2.41
C PHE A 12 0.37 14.06 -2.57
N HIS A 13 0.84 14.34 -3.77
CA HIS A 13 1.33 15.66 -4.13
C HIS A 13 0.13 16.52 -4.55
N MET A 14 -0.14 17.56 -3.76
CA MET A 14 -1.27 18.45 -3.93
C MET A 14 -0.92 19.59 -4.88
N ASP A 15 -1.93 20.18 -5.51
CA ASP A 15 -1.73 21.32 -6.43
C ASP A 15 -1.16 22.57 -5.76
N ASP A 16 -1.33 22.73 -4.44
CA ASP A 16 -0.76 23.83 -3.65
C ASP A 16 0.74 23.64 -3.32
N GLY A 17 1.33 22.52 -3.75
CA GLY A 17 2.73 22.16 -3.50
C GLY A 17 2.96 21.38 -2.20
N ASN A 18 1.93 21.18 -1.37
CA ASN A 18 2.03 20.33 -0.19
C ASN A 18 2.08 18.85 -0.57
N THR A 19 2.71 18.05 0.28
CA THR A 19 2.67 16.58 0.17
C THR A 19 1.98 16.02 1.40
N ILE A 20 0.92 15.23 1.19
CA ILE A 20 0.21 14.53 2.24
C ILE A 20 0.59 13.05 2.15
N THR A 21 1.17 12.52 3.21
CA THR A 21 1.49 11.10 3.31
C THR A 21 0.39 10.37 4.06
N ARG A 22 -0.03 9.21 3.54
CA ARG A 22 -0.95 8.28 4.21
C ARG A 22 -0.32 6.91 4.27
N ASN A 23 -0.23 6.37 5.47
CA ASN A 23 0.29 5.03 5.71
C ASN A 23 -0.87 4.05 5.82
N ASP A 24 -0.68 2.84 5.31
CA ASP A 24 -1.57 1.71 5.56
C ASP A 24 -0.75 0.40 5.57
N MET A 25 -1.39 -0.68 6.00
CA MET A 25 -0.80 -2.01 6.06
C MET A 25 -1.77 -3.03 5.47
N ARG A 26 -1.25 -3.95 4.66
CA ARG A 26 -2.05 -5.03 4.08
C ARG A 26 -1.38 -6.37 4.26
N THR A 27 -2.20 -7.38 4.46
CA THR A 27 -1.76 -8.77 4.53
C THR A 27 -2.20 -9.54 3.29
N THR A 28 -1.36 -10.48 2.84
CA THR A 28 -1.68 -11.34 1.71
C THR A 28 -1.03 -12.72 1.88
N GLU A 29 -1.75 -13.75 1.51
CA GLU A 29 -1.22 -15.12 1.43
C GLU A 29 -0.58 -15.40 0.07
N ASP A 30 -0.58 -14.44 -0.86
CA ASP A 30 0.00 -14.63 -2.20
C ASP A 30 1.53 -14.82 -2.10
N PRO A 31 2.06 -16.03 -2.40
CA PRO A 31 3.49 -16.31 -2.30
C PRO A 31 4.33 -15.50 -3.31
N LYS A 32 3.70 -14.85 -4.28
CA LYS A 32 4.39 -13.97 -5.23
C LYS A 32 4.81 -12.66 -4.57
N VAL A 33 4.25 -12.24 -3.44
CA VAL A 33 4.57 -10.96 -2.80
C VAL A 33 5.80 -11.05 -1.90
N ASN A 34 6.89 -11.60 -2.44
CA ASN A 34 8.11 -11.92 -1.70
C ASN A 34 9.24 -10.89 -1.85
N ASN A 35 8.98 -9.75 -2.49
CA ASN A 35 9.91 -8.63 -2.60
C ASN A 35 9.18 -7.33 -2.93
N GLU A 36 9.89 -6.21 -2.79
CA GLU A 36 9.37 -4.85 -2.99
C GLU A 36 8.70 -4.64 -4.34
N LYS A 37 9.36 -5.05 -5.44
CA LYS A 37 8.84 -4.87 -6.80
C LYS A 37 7.51 -5.61 -6.99
N LYS A 38 7.40 -6.82 -6.47
CA LYS A 38 6.18 -7.64 -6.57
C LYS A 38 5.09 -7.13 -5.63
N ALA A 39 5.45 -6.69 -4.41
CA ALA A 39 4.52 -6.05 -3.48
C ALA A 39 3.93 -4.77 -4.07
N LYS A 40 4.77 -3.88 -4.63
CA LYS A 40 4.32 -2.66 -5.30
C LYS A 40 3.39 -2.96 -6.46
N LYS A 41 3.71 -3.96 -7.29
CA LYS A 41 2.80 -4.40 -8.37
C LYS A 41 1.46 -4.90 -7.82
N TRP A 42 1.48 -5.69 -6.75
CA TRP A 42 0.27 -6.22 -6.12
C TRP A 42 -0.61 -5.10 -5.52
N LEU A 43 0.01 -4.14 -4.83
CA LEU A 43 -0.70 -2.96 -4.31
C LEU A 43 -1.26 -2.10 -5.44
N LEU A 44 -0.49 -1.80 -6.49
CA LEU A 44 -0.95 -1.01 -7.64
C LEU A 44 -2.13 -1.65 -8.37
N ASP A 45 -2.09 -2.98 -8.54
CA ASP A 45 -3.18 -3.71 -9.15
C ASP A 45 -4.46 -3.59 -8.31
N ARG A 46 -4.35 -3.74 -6.98
CA ARG A 46 -5.48 -3.53 -6.07
C ARG A 46 -5.95 -2.08 -6.08
N TYR A 47 -5.05 -1.11 -6.07
CA TYR A 47 -5.37 0.31 -6.02
C TYR A 47 -6.22 0.76 -7.21
N HIS A 48 -5.90 0.28 -8.42
CA HIS A 48 -6.63 0.63 -9.63
C HIS A 48 -7.85 -0.24 -9.92
N ASN A 49 -7.82 -1.52 -9.50
CA ASN A 49 -8.83 -2.52 -9.92
C ASN A 49 -9.77 -2.99 -8.79
N SER A 50 -9.62 -2.49 -7.56
CA SER A 50 -10.46 -2.83 -6.42
C SER A 50 -11.24 -1.63 -5.91
N ASN A 51 -12.45 -1.88 -5.39
CA ASN A 51 -13.22 -0.88 -4.62
C ASN A 51 -12.77 -0.79 -3.15
N ASP A 52 -11.67 -1.46 -2.79
CA ASP A 52 -11.09 -1.44 -1.46
C ASP A 52 -10.22 -0.19 -1.28
N PRO A 53 -10.62 0.77 -0.44
CA PRO A 53 -9.84 1.98 -0.22
C PRO A 53 -8.51 1.60 0.43
N MET A 54 -7.41 1.77 -0.32
CA MET A 54 -6.07 1.38 0.12
C MET A 54 -5.45 2.33 1.15
N VAL A 55 -5.99 3.53 1.31
CA VAL A 55 -5.65 4.46 2.38
C VAL A 55 -6.88 5.32 2.68
N ASP A 56 -6.90 5.95 3.86
CA ASP A 56 -7.92 6.94 4.16
C ASP A 56 -7.70 8.21 3.32
N MET A 57 -8.59 8.41 2.34
CA MET A 57 -8.61 9.57 1.46
C MET A 57 -9.38 10.76 2.07
N SER A 58 -9.86 10.65 3.29
CA SER A 58 -10.54 11.75 3.98
C SER A 58 -9.64 12.98 4.04
N ASN A 59 -10.22 14.14 3.76
CA ASN A 59 -9.53 15.44 3.72
C ASN A 59 -8.57 15.65 2.53
N LEU A 60 -8.53 14.76 1.54
CA LEU A 60 -7.86 15.00 0.24
C LEU A 60 -8.77 15.74 -0.76
N PHE A 61 -9.64 16.63 -0.27
CA PHE A 61 -10.67 17.33 -1.09
C PHE A 61 -10.12 18.40 -2.04
N VAL A 62 -8.81 18.65 -1.99
CA VAL A 62 -8.12 19.66 -2.80
C VAL A 62 -7.25 18.92 -3.82
N GLY A 63 -7.26 19.36 -5.08
CA GLY A 63 -6.71 18.64 -6.23
C GLY A 63 -5.40 17.90 -5.94
N VAL A 64 -5.48 16.56 -5.94
CA VAL A 64 -4.31 15.68 -5.97
C VAL A 64 -3.75 15.76 -7.39
N LYS A 65 -2.54 16.28 -7.52
CA LYS A 65 -1.83 16.39 -8.79
C LYS A 65 -1.24 15.06 -9.24
N SER A 66 -0.66 14.34 -8.28
CA SER A 66 -0.04 13.04 -8.51
C SER A 66 0.09 12.28 -7.21
N GLU A 67 0.19 10.96 -7.32
CA GLU A 67 0.32 10.06 -6.19
C GLU A 67 1.47 9.07 -6.41
N GLU A 68 2.17 8.71 -5.34
CA GLU A 68 3.25 7.73 -5.38
C GLU A 68 3.10 6.72 -4.23
N ILE A 69 3.00 5.43 -4.57
CA ILE A 69 3.02 4.32 -3.60
C ILE A 69 4.46 3.90 -3.32
N ILE A 70 4.83 3.86 -2.06
CA ILE A 70 6.15 3.46 -1.55
C ILE A 70 5.98 2.33 -0.55
N ILE A 71 6.79 1.27 -0.70
CA ILE A 71 6.81 0.15 0.23
C ILE A 71 7.81 0.48 1.33
N ASP A 72 7.36 0.48 2.58
CA ASP A 72 8.23 0.70 3.74
C ASP A 72 8.87 -0.62 4.19
N GLU A 73 8.06 -1.68 4.27
CA GLU A 73 8.49 -2.95 4.82
C GLU A 73 7.67 -4.12 4.28
N ILE A 74 8.31 -5.29 4.15
CA ILE A 74 7.67 -6.56 3.84
C ILE A 74 8.14 -7.61 4.85
N ILE A 75 7.22 -8.14 5.65
CA ILE A 75 7.49 -9.17 6.64
C ILE A 75 6.81 -10.48 6.23
N GLN A 76 7.55 -11.58 6.22
CA GLN A 76 6.97 -12.91 6.12
C GLN A 76 6.62 -13.41 7.52
N ASN A 77 5.34 -13.64 7.79
CA ASN A 77 4.89 -14.32 8.99
C ASN A 77 4.54 -15.77 8.65
N ASN A 78 5.12 -16.69 9.40
CA ASN A 78 4.76 -18.10 9.39
C ASN A 78 4.01 -18.37 10.69
N GLU A 79 2.68 -18.43 10.64
CA GLU A 79 1.92 -18.99 11.76
C GLU A 79 2.17 -20.49 11.80
N SER A 80 3.01 -20.89 12.76
CA SER A 80 3.11 -22.25 13.26
C SER A 80 1.98 -22.44 14.27
N PHE A 81 0.93 -23.15 13.88
CA PHE A 81 0.01 -23.72 14.87
C PHE A 81 0.74 -24.93 15.47
N GLU A 82 1.23 -24.80 16.70
CA GLU A 82 1.59 -25.94 17.55
C GLU A 82 0.34 -26.67 18.04
#